data_AF-A0A3D0MYE9-F1
#
_entry.id   AF-A0A3D0MYE9-F1
#
_cell.length_a   1.000
_cell.length_b   1.000
_cell.length_c   1.000
_cell.angle_alpha   90.00
_cell.angle_beta   90.00
_cell.angle_gamma   90.00
#
_symmetry.space_group_name_H-M   'P 1'
#
loop_
_entity.id
_entity.type
_entity.pdbx_description
1 polymer ?
#
loop_
_entity_poly.entity_id
_entity_poly.type
_entity_poly.pdbx_seq_one_letter_code
_entity_poly.pdbx_strand_id
1 'polypeptide(L)'
;MINTTINFTNKKIRVLCIDNKNELVYLNEEDSPIDFSEDISVYDGNENLINELSEIILDIFKEGNVSPLSAKIILDVNQFFINSIPVETFEPDSVKSYIVWDLSNFYPDTYKNYIINYHKVLTQENPFSEFKLLTFAVK
;
A
#
# COMPACT_ATOMS: atom_id res chain seq x y z
N MET A 1 -1.08 -24.00 -3.03
CA MET A 1 -1.10 -22.60 -3.49
C MET A 1 -0.02 -21.89 -2.71
N ILE A 2 0.67 -20.91 -3.32
CA ILE A 2 1.77 -20.20 -2.67
C ILE A 2 1.29 -18.78 -2.43
N ASN A 3 1.22 -18.39 -1.17
CA ASN A 3 0.94 -17.04 -0.73
C ASN A 3 2.24 -16.25 -0.81
N THR A 4 2.28 -15.25 -1.69
CA THR A 4 3.47 -14.45 -1.93
C THR A 4 3.25 -13.04 -1.44
N THR A 5 4.25 -12.52 -0.73
CA THR A 5 4.28 -11.13 -0.28
C THR A 5 5.56 -10.49 -0.80
N ILE A 6 5.43 -9.31 -1.42
CA ILE A 6 6.54 -8.50 -1.88
C ILE A 6 6.53 -7.22 -1.05
N ASN A 7 7.67 -6.90 -0.44
CA ASN A 7 7.84 -5.71 0.38
C ASN A 7 8.92 -4.82 -0.24
N PHE A 8 8.60 -3.54 -0.40
CA PHE A 8 9.50 -2.51 -0.90
C PHE A 8 9.83 -1.57 0.26
N THR A 9 11.10 -1.54 0.69
CA THR A 9 11.51 -0.77 1.88
C THR A 9 12.95 -0.31 1.72
N ASN A 10 13.21 0.99 1.87
CA ASN A 10 14.51 1.60 1.57
C ASN A 10 15.00 1.19 0.16
N LYS A 11 16.28 0.85 -0.01
CA LYS A 11 16.81 0.30 -1.27
C LYS A 11 16.69 -1.21 -1.40
N LYS A 12 15.64 -1.83 -0.84
CA LYS A 12 15.50 -3.29 -0.80
C LYS A 12 14.14 -3.77 -1.31
N ILE A 13 14.16 -4.87 -2.05
CA ILE A 13 12.99 -5.65 -2.46
C ILE A 13 13.05 -6.98 -1.73
N ARG A 14 12.01 -7.30 -0.96
CA ARG A 14 11.94 -8.54 -0.17
C ARG A 14 10.78 -9.39 -0.63
N VAL A 15 11.03 -10.67 -0.85
CA VAL A 15 10.01 -11.64 -1.25
C VAL A 15 9.89 -12.71 -0.19
N LEU A 16 8.66 -12.94 0.27
CA LEU A 16 8.30 -13.99 1.22
C LEU A 16 7.21 -14.88 0.58
N CYS A 17 7.51 -16.17 0.46
CA CYS A 17 6.59 -17.16 -0.07
C CYS A 17 6.26 -18.20 1.00
N ILE A 18 4.97 -18.37 1.26
CA ILE A 18 4.43 -19.31 2.25
C ILE A 18 3.47 -20.26 1.54
N ASP A 19 3.51 -21.55 1.87
CA ASP A 19 2.58 -22.53 1.29
C ASP A 19 1.22 -22.56 2.01
N ASN A 20 0.35 -23.49 1.61
CA ASN A 20 -0.97 -23.66 2.21
C ASN A 20 -0.94 -24.23 3.64
N LYS A 21 0.19 -24.78 4.07
CA LYS A 21 0.40 -25.30 5.43
C LYS A 21 1.01 -24.24 6.35
N ASN A 22 1.17 -23.02 5.86
CA ASN A 22 1.88 -21.92 6.52
C ASN A 22 3.38 -22.21 6.71
N GLU A 23 3.98 -23.04 5.87
CA GLU A 23 5.41 -23.30 5.87
C GLU A 23 6.13 -22.30 4.95
N LEU A 24 7.30 -21.82 5.40
CA LEU A 24 8.16 -20.97 4.59
C LEU A 24 8.73 -21.77 3.43
N VAL A 25 8.40 -21.36 2.20
CA VAL A 25 8.90 -21.98 0.97
C VAL A 25 10.14 -21.26 0.47
N TYR A 26 10.12 -19.93 0.52
CA TYR A 26 11.18 -19.10 -0.04
C TYR A 26 11.21 -17.73 0.61
N LEU A 27 12.41 -17.21 0.80
CA LEU A 27 12.71 -15.88 1.31
C LEU A 27 13.91 -15.34 0.55
N ASN A 28 13.79 -14.15 -0.02
CA ASN A 28 14.91 -13.44 -0.62
C ASN A 28 14.83 -11.93 -0.36
N GLU A 29 15.98 -11.28 -0.42
CA GLU A 29 16.18 -9.84 -0.36
C GLU A 29 17.19 -9.41 -1.42
N GLU A 30 16.76 -8.53 -2.33
CA GLU A 30 17.60 -7.94 -3.37
C GLU A 30 17.73 -6.42 -3.20
N ASP A 31 18.81 -5.86 -3.73
CA ASP A 31 18.99 -4.42 -3.85
C ASP A 31 18.08 -3.83 -4.93
N SER A 32 17.55 -2.64 -4.65
CA SER A 32 16.73 -1.85 -5.57
C SER A 32 17.56 -0.71 -6.18
N PRO A 33 17.32 -0.35 -7.46
CA PRO A 33 17.91 0.83 -8.07
C PRO A 33 17.43 2.15 -7.43
N ILE A 34 16.31 2.13 -6.71
CA ILE A 34 15.73 3.30 -6.04
C ILE A 34 15.56 3.09 -4.54
N ASP A 35 15.48 4.21 -3.81
CA ASP A 35 15.15 4.23 -2.39
C ASP A 35 13.63 4.42 -2.19
N PHE A 36 12.94 3.36 -1.78
CA PHE A 36 11.50 3.37 -1.48
C PHE A 36 11.13 4.17 -0.21
N SER A 37 12.12 4.62 0.57
CA SER A 37 11.87 5.54 1.68
C SER A 37 11.69 6.99 1.22
N GLU A 38 12.06 7.32 -0.01
CA GLU A 38 11.88 8.65 -0.61
C GLU A 38 10.52 8.78 -1.34
N ASP A 39 10.20 10.00 -1.82
CA ASP A 39 9.00 10.22 -2.62
C ASP A 39 9.13 9.52 -3.98
N ILE A 40 8.45 8.38 -4.15
CA ILE A 40 8.52 7.58 -5.38
C ILE A 40 7.71 8.19 -6.53
N SER A 41 6.85 9.19 -6.26
CA SER A 41 6.03 9.82 -7.32
C SER A 41 6.88 10.57 -8.35
N VAL A 42 8.16 10.87 -8.03
CA VAL A 42 9.12 11.43 -8.99
C VAL A 42 9.45 10.47 -10.14
N TYR A 43 9.15 9.18 -9.96
CA TYR A 43 9.37 8.14 -10.96
C TYR A 43 8.10 7.73 -11.69
N ASP A 44 6.98 8.42 -11.47
CA ASP A 44 5.73 8.13 -12.17
C ASP A 44 5.91 8.19 -13.70
N GLY A 45 5.37 7.18 -14.39
CA GLY A 45 5.54 7.01 -15.84
C GLY A 45 6.95 6.62 -16.32
N ASN A 46 7.92 6.33 -15.44
CA ASN A 46 9.25 5.89 -15.85
C ASN A 46 9.26 4.39 -16.23
N GLU A 47 8.94 4.10 -17.51
CA GLU A 47 8.87 2.73 -18.04
C GLU A 47 10.17 1.94 -17.88
N ASN A 48 11.33 2.59 -18.01
CA ASN A 48 12.62 1.92 -17.88
C ASN A 48 12.83 1.37 -16.47
N LEU A 49 12.50 2.18 -15.45
CA LEU A 49 12.59 1.77 -14.05
C LEU A 49 11.58 0.65 -13.73
N ILE A 50 10.36 0.73 -14.27
CA ILE A 50 9.35 -0.32 -14.11
C ILE A 50 9.86 -1.65 -14.68
N ASN A 51 10.48 -1.62 -15.85
CA ASN A 51 11.07 -2.81 -16.47
C ASN A 51 12.21 -3.38 -15.63
N GLU A 52 13.13 -2.53 -15.15
CA GLU A 52 14.25 -2.95 -14.30
C GLU A 52 13.76 -3.60 -12.99
N LEU A 53 12.82 -2.98 -12.29
CA LEU A 53 12.20 -3.56 -11.08
C LEU A 53 11.47 -4.88 -11.36
N SER A 54 10.82 -4.98 -12.53
CA SER A 54 10.13 -6.20 -12.95
C SER A 54 11.12 -7.34 -13.20
N GLU A 55 12.25 -7.07 -13.84
CA GLU A 55 13.32 -8.04 -14.07
C GLU A 55 13.88 -8.57 -12.74
N ILE A 56 14.18 -7.69 -11.79
CA ILE A 56 14.64 -8.09 -10.45
C ILE A 56 13.65 -9.03 -9.78
N ILE A 57 12.35 -8.69 -9.77
CA ILE A 57 11.31 -9.53 -9.16
C ILE A 57 11.18 -10.88 -9.87
N LEU A 58 11.26 -10.89 -11.21
CA LEU A 58 11.21 -12.12 -11.99
C LEU A 58 12.40 -13.03 -11.71
N ASP A 59 13.59 -12.46 -11.57
CA ASP A 59 14.81 -13.22 -11.28
C ASP A 59 14.78 -13.83 -9.88
N ILE A 60 14.29 -13.09 -8.87
CA ILE A 60 14.01 -13.63 -7.54
C ILE A 60 13.09 -14.86 -7.63
N PHE A 61 12.01 -14.81 -8.41
CA PHE A 61 11.10 -15.94 -8.54
C PHE A 61 11.71 -17.14 -9.29
N LYS A 62 12.52 -16.88 -10.33
CA LYS A 62 13.24 -17.94 -11.06
C LYS A 62 14.23 -18.65 -10.15
N GLU A 63 15.01 -17.90 -9.37
CA GLU A 63 15.99 -18.45 -8.44
C GLU A 63 15.34 -19.29 -7.34
N GLY A 64 14.22 -18.83 -6.79
CA GLY A 64 13.43 -19.59 -5.82
C GLY A 64 12.66 -20.77 -6.40
N ASN A 65 12.65 -20.94 -7.73
CA ASN A 65 11.78 -21.89 -8.44
C ASN A 65 10.31 -21.77 -8.00
N VAL A 66 9.84 -20.53 -7.83
CA VAL A 66 8.49 -20.20 -7.37
C VAL A 66 7.70 -19.60 -8.53
N SER A 67 6.44 -20.01 -8.69
CA SER A 67 5.53 -19.44 -9.68
C SER A 67 4.25 -18.97 -8.98
N PRO A 68 4.26 -17.77 -8.40
CA PRO A 68 3.10 -17.25 -7.67
C PRO A 68 1.97 -16.88 -8.62
N LEU A 69 0.74 -17.25 -8.27
CA LEU A 69 -0.47 -16.85 -9.02
C LEU A 69 -0.93 -15.43 -8.67
N SER A 70 -0.62 -14.98 -7.46
CA SER A 70 -0.89 -13.64 -6.96
C SER A 70 0.12 -13.27 -5.89
N ALA A 71 0.34 -11.97 -5.72
CA ALA A 71 1.20 -11.42 -4.68
C ALA A 71 0.47 -10.31 -3.94
N LYS A 72 0.71 -10.21 -2.63
CA LYS A 72 0.35 -9.06 -1.82
C LYS A 72 1.54 -8.12 -1.79
N ILE A 73 1.29 -6.83 -1.99
CA ILE A 73 2.32 -5.80 -1.89
C ILE A 73 2.21 -5.15 -0.53
N ILE A 74 3.35 -5.03 0.16
CA ILE A 74 3.49 -4.21 1.35
C ILE A 74 4.17 -2.91 0.92
N LEU A 75 3.49 -1.80 1.21
CA LEU A 75 4.01 -0.46 0.98
C LEU A 75 4.64 0.08 2.27
N ASP A 76 5.70 0.87 2.11
CA ASP A 76 6.32 1.60 3.21
C ASP A 76 5.39 2.72 3.73
N VAL A 77 5.52 3.08 5.00
CA VAL A 77 4.74 4.13 5.69
C VAL A 77 4.91 5.51 5.07
N ASN A 78 5.96 5.72 4.27
CA ASN A 78 6.15 6.98 3.56
C ASN A 78 5.26 7.11 2.31
N GLN A 79 4.69 6.00 1.84
CA GLN A 79 3.85 5.94 0.64
C GLN A 79 2.36 6.06 0.93
N PHE A 80 1.96 5.98 2.21
CA PHE A 80 0.59 6.15 2.62
C PHE A 80 0.49 6.93 3.91
N PHE A 81 -0.61 7.65 4.11
CA PHE A 81 -0.94 8.17 5.44
C PHE A 81 -2.23 7.53 5.93
N ILE A 82 -2.32 7.42 7.26
CA ILE A 82 -3.50 6.96 7.96
C ILE A 82 -4.06 8.12 8.76
N ASN A 83 -5.33 8.46 8.52
CA ASN A 83 -6.04 9.46 9.33
C ASN A 83 -7.31 8.85 9.95
N SER A 84 -7.71 9.37 11.11
CA SER A 84 -8.94 9.02 11.82
C SER A 84 -9.89 10.21 11.81
N ILE A 85 -10.99 10.12 11.06
CA ILE A 85 -11.97 11.21 10.95
C ILE A 85 -13.24 10.86 11.74
N PRO A 86 -13.70 11.71 12.68
CA PRO A 86 -15.01 11.52 13.31
C PRO A 86 -16.13 11.78 12.30
N VAL A 87 -17.13 10.89 12.25
CA VAL A 87 -18.33 11.05 11.41
C VAL A 87 -19.59 10.73 12.21
N GLU A 88 -20.54 11.67 12.15
CA GLU A 88 -21.85 11.55 12.80
C GLU A 88 -22.81 10.65 12.00
N THR A 89 -22.75 10.69 10.66
CA THR A 89 -23.62 9.91 9.76
C THR A 89 -22.80 9.24 8.64
N PHE A 90 -23.24 8.05 8.22
CA PHE A 90 -22.51 7.23 7.24
C PHE A 90 -23.31 7.13 5.93
N GLU A 91 -23.20 8.16 5.09
CA GLU A 91 -23.54 8.03 3.66
C GLU A 91 -22.25 7.86 2.86
N PRO A 92 -22.00 6.72 2.19
CA PRO A 92 -20.70 6.40 1.56
C PRO A 92 -20.17 7.47 0.59
N ASP A 93 -21.05 8.07 -0.21
CA ASP A 93 -20.68 9.11 -1.18
C ASP A 93 -20.34 10.44 -0.51
N SER A 94 -20.98 10.74 0.63
CA SER A 94 -20.67 11.92 1.45
C SER A 94 -19.28 11.81 2.10
N VAL A 95 -18.90 10.60 2.54
CA VAL A 95 -17.62 10.34 3.20
C VAL A 95 -16.46 10.53 2.24
N LYS A 96 -16.55 9.95 1.03
CA LYS A 96 -15.49 10.12 0.03
C LYS A 96 -15.34 11.58 -0.37
N SER A 97 -16.45 12.29 -0.57
CA SER A 97 -16.45 13.71 -0.91
C SER A 97 -15.82 14.58 0.19
N TYR A 98 -16.11 14.26 1.46
CA TYR A 98 -15.50 14.91 2.61
C TYR A 98 -13.99 14.68 2.66
N ILE A 99 -13.53 13.43 2.51
CA ILE A 99 -12.10 13.11 2.50
C ILE A 99 -11.38 13.84 1.37
N VAL A 100 -11.97 13.88 0.17
CA VAL A 100 -11.40 14.60 -0.98
C VAL A 100 -11.32 16.11 -0.71
N TRP A 101 -12.36 16.69 -0.12
CA TRP A 101 -12.37 18.11 0.27
C TRP A 101 -11.30 18.41 1.32
N ASP A 102 -11.18 17.57 2.35
CA ASP A 102 -10.15 17.72 3.39
C ASP A 102 -8.75 17.63 2.79
N LEU A 103 -8.51 16.64 1.91
CA LEU A 103 -7.25 16.50 1.18
C LEU A 103 -6.91 17.72 0.33
N SER A 104 -7.90 18.36 -0.30
CA SER A 104 -7.67 19.57 -1.10
C SER A 104 -7.18 20.76 -0.27
N ASN A 105 -7.46 20.80 1.04
CA ASN A 105 -6.96 21.86 1.92
C ASN A 105 -5.47 21.68 2.26
N PHE A 106 -5.00 20.43 2.34
CA PHE A 106 -3.59 20.11 2.66
C PHE A 106 -2.71 19.94 1.42
N TYR A 107 -3.25 19.38 0.34
CA TYR A 107 -2.55 19.04 -0.90
C TYR A 107 -3.30 19.59 -2.12
N PRO A 108 -3.46 20.93 -2.23
CA PRO A 108 -4.34 21.55 -3.23
C PRO A 108 -4.01 21.19 -4.67
N ASP A 109 -2.74 20.90 -4.97
CA ASP A 109 -2.28 20.58 -6.32
C ASP A 109 -2.37 19.08 -6.66
N THR A 110 -2.35 18.20 -5.65
CA THR A 110 -2.21 16.74 -5.85
C THR A 110 -3.32 15.90 -5.22
N TYR A 111 -4.31 16.51 -4.57
CA TYR A 111 -5.39 15.80 -3.85
C TYR A 111 -6.18 14.80 -4.71
N LYS A 112 -6.23 15.00 -6.04
CA LYS A 112 -6.90 14.08 -6.98
C LYS A 112 -6.10 12.82 -7.31
N ASN A 113 -4.79 12.82 -7.02
CA ASN A 113 -3.90 11.70 -7.37
C ASN A 113 -3.96 10.59 -6.31
N TYR A 114 -4.56 10.85 -5.15
CA TYR A 114 -4.64 9.88 -4.07
C TYR A 114 -5.65 8.76 -4.35
N ILE A 115 -5.22 7.52 -4.17
CA ILE A 115 -6.09 6.36 -4.05
C ILE A 115 -6.62 6.30 -2.62
N ILE A 116 -7.90 6.62 -2.43
CA ILE A 116 -8.55 6.70 -1.11
C ILE A 116 -9.31 5.41 -0.83
N ASN A 117 -8.93 4.74 0.26
CA ASN A 117 -9.71 3.68 0.90
C ASN A 117 -10.10 4.12 2.31
N TYR A 118 -11.28 3.71 2.78
CA TYR A 118 -11.68 4.00 4.16
C TYR A 118 -12.41 2.83 4.81
N HIS A 119 -12.22 2.68 6.12
CA HIS A 119 -12.90 1.67 6.91
C HIS A 119 -13.61 2.31 8.10
N LYS A 120 -14.86 1.92 8.34
CA LYS A 120 -15.59 2.31 9.54
C LYS A 120 -15.02 1.53 10.74
N VAL A 121 -14.56 2.26 11.76
CA VAL A 121 -14.09 1.70 13.02
C VAL A 121 -15.14 2.00 14.09
N LEU A 122 -15.69 0.94 14.69
CA LEU A 122 -16.61 1.05 15.82
C LEU A 122 -15.79 1.25 17.10
N THR A 123 -15.95 2.38 17.77
CA THR A 123 -15.46 2.56 19.14
C THR A 123 -16.44 1.89 20.10
N GLN A 124 -16.02 0.82 20.79
CA GLN A 124 -16.90 -0.01 21.62
C GLN A 124 -17.37 0.65 22.93
N GLU A 125 -17.06 1.92 23.21
CA GLU A 125 -17.25 2.48 24.55
C GLU A 125 -18.28 3.61 24.69
N ASN A 126 -19.01 4.03 23.65
CA ASN A 126 -20.07 5.02 23.85
C ASN A 126 -21.20 4.94 22.80
N PRO A 127 -22.48 4.79 23.20
CA PRO A 127 -23.62 4.88 22.28
C PRO A 127 -23.81 6.30 21.70
N PHE A 128 -23.07 7.29 22.19
CA PHE A 128 -23.01 8.66 21.67
C PHE A 128 -21.65 9.01 21.02
N SER A 129 -20.70 8.08 20.88
CA SER A 129 -19.42 8.38 20.23
C SER A 129 -19.56 8.37 18.71
N GLU A 130 -19.16 9.48 18.10
CA GLU A 130 -18.79 9.61 16.69
C GLU A 130 -18.01 8.37 16.21
N PHE A 131 -18.39 7.83 15.05
CA PHE A 131 -17.63 6.74 14.44
C PHE A 131 -16.33 7.29 13.89
N LYS A 132 -15.24 6.50 13.94
CA LYS A 132 -13.97 6.87 13.33
C LYS A 132 -13.83 6.22 11.96
N LEU A 133 -13.50 7.00 10.95
CA LEU A 133 -13.07 6.50 9.65
C LEU A 133 -11.56 6.37 9.64
N LEU A 134 -11.06 5.17 9.41
CA LEU A 134 -9.66 4.95 9.09
C LEU A 134 -9.48 5.17 7.59
N THR A 135 -8.91 6.30 7.21
CA THR A 135 -8.62 6.64 5.82
C THR A 135 -7.20 6.24 5.47
N PHE A 136 -7.05 5.50 4.39
CA PHE A 136 -5.78 5.19 3.74
C PHE A 136 -5.72 5.96 2.43
N ALA A 137 -4.71 6.79 2.26
CA ALA A 137 -4.46 7.42 0.97
C ALA A 137 -3.04 7.05 0.52
N VAL A 138 -2.96 6.50 -0.68
CA VAL A 138 -1.70 6.20 -1.37
C VAL A 138 -1.56 7.22 -2.50
N LYS A 139 -0.41 7.90 -2.57
CA LYS A 139 -0.10 8.85 -3.65
C LYS A 139 0.35 8.10 -4.89
#